data_AF-A0A829H7J8-F1
#
_entry.id   AF-A0A829H7J8-F1
#
_cell.length_a   1.000
_cell.length_b   1.000
_cell.length_c   1.000
_cell.angle_alpha   90.00
_cell.angle_beta   90.00
_cell.angle_gamma   90.00
#
_symmetry.space_group_name_H-M   'P 1'
#
loop_
_entity.id
_entity.type
_entity.pdbx_description
1 polymer ?
#
loop_
_entity_poly.entity_id
_entity_poly.type
_entity_poly.pdbx_seq_one_letter_code
_entity_poly.pdbx_strand_id
1 'polypeptide(L)' 'MTKLETQIASDLLRIQAVTLRPDAPFTWASGLKSPIYTDNRLT' A
#
# COMPACT_ATOMS: atom_id res chain seq x y z
N MET A 1 -17.15 5.35 -4.67
CA MET A 1 -15.90 6.08 -4.45
C MET A 1 -16.21 7.56 -4.49
N THR A 2 -16.05 8.22 -3.36
CA THR A 2 -15.99 9.67 -3.28
C THR A 2 -14.65 10.16 -3.83
N LYS A 3 -14.60 11.46 -4.12
CA LYS A 3 -13.39 12.13 -4.59
C LYS A 3 -12.24 12.02 -3.58
N LEU A 4 -12.55 12.03 -2.28
CA LEU A 4 -11.56 12.02 -1.21
C LEU A 4 -10.82 10.68 -1.12
N GLU A 5 -11.53 9.55 -1.17
CA GLU A 5 -10.85 8.23 -1.09
C GLU A 5 -9.90 8.02 -2.27
N THR A 6 -10.30 8.44 -3.47
CA THR A 6 -9.46 8.33 -4.67
C THR A 6 -8.21 9.19 -4.56
N GLN A 7 -8.36 10.42 -4.04
CA GLN A 7 -7.23 11.33 -3.84
C GLN A 7 -6.24 10.77 -2.81
N ILE A 8 -6.74 10.31 -1.66
CA ILE A 8 -5.91 9.70 -0.62
C ILE A 8 -5.16 8.48 -1.18
N ALA A 9 -5.87 7.57 -1.86
CA ALA A 9 -5.25 6.38 -2.45
C ALA A 9 -4.15 6.74 -3.47
N SER A 10 -4.42 7.72 -4.33
CA SER A 10 -3.45 8.21 -5.31
C SER A 10 -2.21 8.81 -4.64
N ASP A 11 -2.38 9.59 -3.58
CA ASP A 11 -1.27 10.21 -2.86
C ASP A 11 -0.42 9.16 -2.13
N LEU A 12 -1.04 8.18 -1.47
CA LEU A 12 -0.35 7.10 -0.77
C LEU A 12 0.48 6.22 -1.73
N LEU A 13 -0.06 5.92 -2.92
CA LEU A 13 0.68 5.20 -3.96
C LEU A 13 1.83 6.04 -4.50
N ARG A 14 1.60 7.34 -4.73
CA ARG A 14 2.59 8.27 -5.27
C ARG A 14 3.80 8.44 -4.34
N ILE A 15 3.59 8.53 -3.03
CA ILE A 15 4.67 8.62 -2.03
C ILE A 15 5.22 7.27 -1.60
N GLN A 16 4.74 6.16 -2.20
CA GLN A 16 5.10 4.78 -1.86
C GLN A 16 4.78 4.37 -0.41
N ALA A 17 3.92 5.12 0.29
CA ALA A 17 3.35 4.71 1.56
C ALA A 17 2.49 3.44 1.42
N VAL A 18 1.95 3.20 0.22
CA VAL A 18 1.32 1.93 -0.16
C VAL A 18 2.03 1.37 -1.39
N THR A 19 2.38 0.09 -1.37
CA THR A 19 2.92 -0.64 -2.52
C THR A 19 2.10 -1.88 -2.80
N LEU A 20 1.74 -2.08 -4.07
CA LEU A 20 0.99 -3.24 -4.55
C LEU A 20 1.90 -4.15 -5.40
N ARG A 21 1.98 -5.42 -5.03
CA ARG A 21 2.69 -6.49 -5.76
C ARG A 21 1.84 -7.76 -5.81
N PRO A 22 0.80 -7.82 -6.64
CA PRO A 22 -0.07 -8.99 -6.75
C PRO A 22 0.69 -10.24 -7.22
N ASP A 23 1.62 -10.08 -8.17
CA ASP A 23 2.35 -11.21 -8.77
C ASP A 23 3.61 -11.61 -7.99
N ALA A 24 4.11 -10.74 -7.11
CA ALA A 24 5.28 -10.98 -6.26
C ALA A 24 5.03 -10.51 -4.81
N PRO A 25 4.19 -11.24 -4.04
CA PRO A 25 3.72 -10.80 -2.73
C PRO A 25 4.83 -10.58 -1.70
N PHE A 26 4.62 -9.62 -0.80
CA PHE A 26 5.45 -9.42 0.39
C PHE A 26 5.25 -10.56 1.38
N THR A 27 6.26 -10.80 2.23
CA THR A 27 6.10 -11.58 3.46
C THR A 27 6.00 -10.61 4.62
N TRP A 28 4.88 -10.61 5.34
CA TRP A 28 4.72 -9.86 6.58
C TRP A 28 5.47 -10.53 7.73
N ALA A 29 5.66 -9.81 8.84
CA ALA A 29 6.38 -10.33 10.01
C ALA A 29 5.73 -11.60 10.61
N SER A 30 4.41 -11.79 10.41
CA SER A 30 3.69 -13.01 10.79
C SER A 30 3.99 -14.22 9.88
N GLY A 31 4.76 -14.03 8.81
CA GLY A 31 4.97 -15.03 7.76
C GLY A 31 3.92 -15.02 6.65
N LEU A 32 2.82 -14.26 6.80
CA LEU A 32 1.76 -14.19 5.79
C LEU A 32 2.24 -13.54 4.50
N LYS A 33 1.82 -14.10 3.37
CA LYS A 33 2.02 -13.50 2.05
C LYS A 33 0.90 -12.50 1.78
N SER A 34 1.27 -11.27 1.44
CA SER A 34 0.30 -10.21 1.12
C SER A 34 0.70 -9.49 -0.16
N PRO A 35 -0.26 -9.23 -1.07
CA PRO A 35 0.00 -8.45 -2.26
C PRO A 35 0.13 -6.95 -1.97
N ILE A 36 -0.10 -6.51 -0.73
CA ILE A 36 -0.04 -5.10 -0.31
C ILE A 36 0.88 -4.93 0.88
N TYR A 37 1.67 -3.86 0.82
CA TYR A 37 2.44 -3.34 1.95
C TYR A 37 2.08 -1.87 2.16
N THR A 38 1.90 -1.48 3.41
CA THR A 38 1.51 -0.12 3.80
C THR A 38 2.35 0.35 4.98
N ASP A 39 2.97 1.51 4.86
CA ASP A 39 3.62 2.23 5.96
C ASP A 39 3.34 3.74 5.86
N ASN A 40 2.34 4.22 6.59
CA ASN A 40 1.97 5.64 6.60
C ASN A 40 2.88 6.51 7.49
N ARG A 41 3.99 5.96 8.00
CA ARG A 41 4.98 6.70 8.80
C ARG A 41 6.09 7.31 7.94
N LEU A 42 6.09 7.05 6.64
CA LEU A 42 7.02 7.64 5.68
C LEU A 42 6.88 9.18 5.72
N THR A 43 7.99 9.86 6.04
CA THR A 43 8.12 11.33 6.07
C THR A 43 8.80 11.84 4.82
#